data_AF-A0A094ISP8-F1
#
_entry.id   AF-A0A094ISP8-F1
#
_cell.length_a   1.000
_cell.length_b   1.000
_cell.length_c   1.000
_cell.angle_alpha   90.00
_cell.angle_beta   90.00
_cell.angle_gamma   90.00
#
_symmetry.space_group_name_H-M   'P 1'
#
loop_
_entity.id
_entity.type
_entity.pdbx_description
1 polymer ?
#
loop_
_entity_poly.entity_id
_entity_poly.type
_entity_poly.pdbx_seq_one_letter_code
_entity_poly.pdbx_strand_id
1 'polypeptide(L)'
;MKYVTHLALLALTFTLAACSSQPDYRAARDGGYGYSETKLTDTQYRVSFKARGTDKSQAMNYAMLRAAEVTLQEDYDWFLVVHRDTLIDRERVPNPYPNYLTSHDMVTYCSAAGCFVRSYPRTAFSAGIHLGGRVDSDIEVVLEIKMGAGPIPDTDYSFNAEEVVKNLRPKTEEE
;
A
#
# COMPACT_ATOMS: atom_id res chain seq x y z
N MET A 1 -4.75 35.23 42.24
CA MET A 1 -5.09 33.78 42.21
C MET A 1 -5.90 33.33 40.98
N LYS A 2 -6.34 34.23 40.07
CA LYS A 2 -7.10 33.85 38.85
C LYS A 2 -6.23 33.44 37.65
N TYR A 3 -4.94 33.78 37.64
CA TYR A 3 -4.06 33.50 36.50
C TYR A 3 -3.46 32.09 36.50
N VAL A 4 -3.36 31.45 37.67
CA VAL A 4 -2.80 30.10 37.83
C VAL A 4 -3.75 29.02 37.30
N THR A 5 -5.06 29.24 37.43
CA THR A 5 -6.11 28.35 36.89
C THR A 5 -6.19 28.38 35.36
N HIS A 6 -5.85 29.50 34.71
CA HIS A 6 -5.83 29.60 33.26
C HIS A 6 -4.57 28.98 32.63
N LEU A 7 -3.45 28.99 33.36
CA LEU A 7 -2.19 28.40 32.87
C LEU A 7 -2.25 26.86 32.87
N ALA A 8 -2.99 26.26 33.80
CA ALA A 8 -3.18 24.81 33.88
C ALA A 8 -4.09 24.25 32.75
N LEU A 9 -5.00 25.07 32.21
CA LEU A 9 -5.92 24.64 31.15
C LEU A 9 -5.26 24.61 29.76
N LEU A 10 -4.18 25.37 29.57
CA LEU A 10 -3.46 25.46 28.29
C LEU A 10 -2.47 24.30 28.08
N ALA A 11 -2.07 23.60 29.16
CA ALA A 11 -1.09 22.52 29.10
C ALA A 11 -1.71 21.15 28.74
N LEU A 12 -3.03 20.99 28.83
CA LEU A 12 -3.71 19.70 28.64
C LEU A 12 -4.18 19.45 27.20
N THR A 13 -4.11 20.45 26.31
CA THR A 13 -4.61 20.33 24.92
C THR A 13 -3.54 19.84 23.92
N PHE A 14 -2.31 19.57 24.35
CA PHE A 14 -1.21 19.22 23.45
C PHE A 14 -1.05 17.72 23.15
N THR A 15 -1.93 16.84 23.64
CA THR A 15 -1.74 15.38 23.54
C THR A 15 -2.57 14.68 22.46
N LEU A 16 -3.26 15.39 21.54
CA LEU A 16 -4.11 14.75 20.51
C LEU A 16 -3.52 14.70 19.08
N ALA A 17 -2.29 15.14 18.82
CA ALA A 17 -1.71 15.18 17.48
C ALA A 17 -0.83 13.96 17.11
N ALA A 18 -1.15 12.75 17.56
CA ALA A 18 -0.28 11.57 17.36
C ALA A 18 -0.96 10.34 16.74
N CYS A 19 -1.96 10.54 15.88
CA CYS A 19 -2.40 9.50 14.95
C CYS A 19 -2.38 10.06 13.52
N SER A 20 -1.22 10.62 13.12
CA SER A 20 -0.97 10.90 11.72
C SER A 20 -0.74 9.57 11.02
N SER A 21 -1.56 9.28 10.01
CA SER A 21 -1.32 8.22 9.04
C SER A 21 0.14 8.29 8.61
N GLN A 22 0.91 7.24 8.87
CA GLN A 22 2.34 7.22 8.52
C GLN A 22 2.51 7.57 7.04
N PRO A 23 3.46 8.46 6.68
CA PRO A 23 3.62 8.86 5.29
C PRO A 23 3.93 7.64 4.42
N ASP A 24 3.26 7.54 3.27
CA ASP A 24 3.44 6.45 2.31
C ASP A 24 4.90 6.34 1.85
N TYR A 25 5.61 7.46 1.78
CA TYR A 25 7.04 7.53 1.46
C TYR A 25 7.92 7.46 2.71
N ARG A 26 8.57 6.32 2.94
CA ARG A 26 9.49 6.09 4.07
C ARG A 26 10.50 5.01 3.74
N ALA A 27 11.63 4.97 4.46
CA ALA A 27 12.57 3.86 4.34
C ALA A 27 11.92 2.53 4.77
N ALA A 28 12.20 1.47 4.03
CA ALA A 28 11.85 0.12 4.38
C ALA A 28 12.64 -0.33 5.61
N ARG A 29 11.97 -1.04 6.52
CA ARG A 29 12.60 -1.69 7.68
C ARG A 29 12.59 -3.19 7.43
N ASP A 30 13.76 -3.83 7.47
CA ASP A 30 13.92 -5.28 7.33
C ASP A 30 13.19 -5.87 6.09
N GLY A 31 13.21 -5.17 4.96
CA GLY A 31 12.54 -5.59 3.72
C GLY A 31 11.00 -5.41 3.72
N GLY A 32 10.47 -4.67 4.69
CA GLY A 32 9.06 -4.28 4.74
C GLY A 32 8.68 -3.15 3.77
N TYR A 33 7.53 -2.53 4.02
CA TYR A 33 7.04 -1.43 3.18
C TYR A 33 7.90 -0.17 3.29
N GLY A 34 8.08 0.51 2.16
CA GLY A 34 8.90 1.70 2.00
C GLY A 34 9.87 1.58 0.83
N TYR A 35 10.78 2.56 0.71
CA TYR A 35 11.89 2.52 -0.22
C TYR A 35 13.10 1.79 0.36
N SER A 36 13.88 1.14 -0.49
CA SER A 36 15.24 0.71 -0.18
C SER A 36 16.14 0.86 -1.39
N GLU A 37 17.44 1.03 -1.15
CA GLU A 37 18.43 1.09 -2.21
C GLU A 37 19.58 0.12 -1.95
N THR A 38 20.20 -0.34 -3.02
CA THR A 38 21.38 -1.21 -3.00
C THR A 38 22.35 -0.73 -4.06
N LYS A 39 23.56 -0.39 -3.63
CA LYS A 39 24.66 -0.04 -4.54
C LYS A 39 25.11 -1.30 -5.30
N LEU A 40 25.02 -1.26 -6.64
CA LEU A 40 25.50 -2.34 -7.50
C LEU A 40 26.93 -2.05 -7.98
N THR A 41 27.21 -0.80 -8.34
CA THR A 41 28.53 -0.28 -8.72
C THR A 41 28.64 1.19 -8.28
N ASP A 42 29.78 1.85 -8.54
CA ASP A 42 29.95 3.27 -8.21
C ASP A 42 28.98 4.22 -8.93
N THR A 43 28.39 3.78 -10.03
CA THR A 43 27.44 4.58 -10.83
C THR A 43 26.10 3.88 -11.01
N GLN A 44 25.89 2.71 -10.42
CA GLN A 44 24.65 1.94 -10.60
C GLN A 44 24.06 1.53 -9.28
N TYR A 45 22.76 1.81 -9.13
CA TYR A 45 21.99 1.49 -7.94
C TYR A 45 20.73 0.73 -8.33
N ARG A 46 20.34 -0.21 -7.48
CA ARG A 46 19.01 -0.79 -7.49
C ARG A 46 18.18 -0.09 -6.43
N VAL A 47 17.07 0.49 -6.84
CA VAL A 47 16.11 1.15 -5.96
C VAL A 47 14.82 0.34 -6.00
N SER A 48 14.27 0.02 -4.85
CA SER A 48 12.98 -0.63 -4.73
C SER A 48 12.03 0.17 -3.86
N PHE A 49 10.75 0.10 -4.17
CA PHE A 49 9.69 0.67 -3.35
C PHE A 49 8.56 -0.33 -3.21
N LYS A 50 8.24 -0.69 -1.96
CA LYS A 50 7.18 -1.64 -1.63
C LYS A 50 6.05 -0.95 -0.89
N ALA A 51 4.82 -1.07 -1.38
CA ALA A 51 3.63 -0.50 -0.76
C ALA A 51 2.45 -1.47 -0.79
N ARG A 52 1.52 -1.26 0.15
CA ARG A 52 0.22 -1.92 0.13
C ARG A 52 -0.72 -1.20 -0.82
N GLY A 53 -1.63 -1.94 -1.43
CA GLY A 53 -2.71 -1.43 -2.26
C GLY A 53 -2.51 -1.69 -3.74
N THR A 54 -3.33 -1.02 -4.55
CA THR A 54 -3.41 -1.25 -6.00
C THR A 54 -2.82 -0.09 -6.82
N ASP A 55 -2.34 0.97 -6.18
CA ASP A 55 -1.82 2.14 -6.88
C ASP A 55 -0.37 1.92 -7.34
N LYS A 56 -0.25 1.28 -8.50
CA LYS A 56 1.03 1.09 -9.17
C LYS A 56 1.70 2.42 -9.55
N SER A 57 0.91 3.44 -9.88
CA SER A 57 1.45 4.72 -10.33
C SER A 57 2.14 5.44 -9.18
N GLN A 58 1.50 5.48 -8.01
CA GLN A 58 2.06 6.05 -6.80
C GLN A 58 3.34 5.31 -6.38
N ALA A 59 3.32 3.97 -6.37
CA ALA A 59 4.51 3.18 -6.05
C ALA A 59 5.68 3.44 -7.03
N MET A 60 5.37 3.59 -8.32
CA MET A 60 6.36 3.96 -9.34
C MET A 60 6.92 5.36 -9.10
N ASN A 61 6.06 6.33 -8.80
CA ASN A 61 6.49 7.70 -8.51
C ASN A 61 7.41 7.77 -7.29
N TYR A 62 7.14 6.98 -6.25
CA TYR A 62 8.02 6.89 -5.09
C TYR A 62 9.34 6.19 -5.37
N ALA A 63 9.36 5.14 -6.19
CA ALA A 63 10.62 4.53 -6.63
C ALA A 63 11.46 5.54 -7.45
N MET A 64 10.83 6.29 -8.36
CA MET A 64 11.49 7.35 -9.14
C MET A 64 11.98 8.50 -8.27
N LEU A 65 11.19 8.93 -7.28
CA LEU A 65 11.61 9.93 -6.31
C LEU A 65 12.85 9.45 -5.55
N ARG A 66 12.86 8.20 -5.08
CA ARG A 66 14.03 7.66 -4.38
C ARG A 66 15.25 7.56 -5.27
N ALA A 67 15.09 7.14 -6.53
CA ALA A 67 16.17 7.12 -7.51
C ALA A 67 16.81 8.50 -7.69
N ALA A 68 15.99 9.55 -7.79
CA ALA A 68 16.46 10.91 -7.91
C ALA A 68 17.18 11.39 -6.63
N GLU A 69 16.65 11.07 -5.45
CA GLU A 69 17.30 11.40 -4.18
C GLU A 69 18.66 10.72 -4.02
N VAL A 70 18.79 9.44 -4.35
CA VAL A 70 20.07 8.70 -4.33
C VAL A 70 21.07 9.34 -5.29
N THR A 71 20.60 9.77 -6.47
CA THR A 71 21.45 10.43 -7.48
C THR A 71 22.05 11.73 -6.94
N LEU A 72 21.22 12.57 -6.29
CA LEU A 72 21.69 13.80 -5.66
C LEU A 72 22.57 13.54 -4.43
N GLN A 73 22.30 12.46 -3.69
CA GLN A 73 23.10 12.06 -2.52
C GLN A 73 24.52 11.61 -2.90
N GLU A 74 24.70 11.07 -4.10
CA GLU A 74 25.99 10.62 -4.65
C GLU A 74 26.65 11.71 -5.53
N ASP A 75 26.19 12.96 -5.44
CA ASP A 75 26.72 14.13 -6.16
C ASP A 75 26.64 14.02 -7.71
N TYR A 76 25.59 13.38 -8.23
CA TYR A 76 25.30 13.30 -9.67
C TYR A 76 24.11 14.18 -10.08
N ASP A 77 24.06 14.58 -11.35
CA ASP A 77 23.04 15.50 -11.89
C ASP A 77 21.81 14.77 -12.44
N TRP A 78 22.03 13.61 -13.05
CA TRP A 78 21.02 12.87 -13.78
C TRP A 78 21.14 11.36 -13.55
N PHE A 79 20.03 10.67 -13.75
CA PHE A 79 19.98 9.21 -13.75
C PHE A 79 19.23 8.69 -14.97
N LEU A 80 19.64 7.52 -15.42
CA LEU A 80 19.02 6.76 -16.49
C LEU A 80 18.47 5.46 -15.92
N VAL A 81 17.21 5.16 -16.18
CA VAL A 81 16.60 3.89 -15.82
C VAL A 81 17.01 2.84 -16.85
N VAL A 82 17.86 1.89 -16.41
CA VAL A 82 18.36 0.78 -17.24
C VAL A 82 17.37 -0.37 -17.24
N HIS A 83 16.79 -0.66 -16.08
CA HIS A 83 15.84 -1.76 -15.91
C HIS A 83 14.70 -1.34 -14.97
N ARG A 84 13.51 -1.88 -15.23
CA ARG A 84 12.30 -1.58 -14.45
C ARG A 84 11.41 -2.80 -14.38
N ASP A 85 11.15 -3.25 -13.15
CA ASP A 85 10.19 -4.29 -12.84
C ASP A 85 9.08 -3.79 -11.92
N THR A 86 7.92 -4.41 -12.04
CA THR A 86 6.81 -4.22 -11.09
C THR A 86 6.24 -5.57 -10.74
N LEU A 87 6.37 -5.94 -9.47
CA LEU A 87 5.81 -7.14 -8.89
C LEU A 87 4.50 -6.76 -8.21
N ILE A 88 3.46 -7.54 -8.46
CA ILE A 88 2.15 -7.38 -7.81
C ILE A 88 1.81 -8.72 -7.20
N ASP A 89 1.92 -8.80 -5.88
CA ASP A 89 1.42 -9.94 -5.13
C ASP A 89 -0.04 -9.70 -4.76
N ARG A 90 -0.88 -10.71 -4.96
CA ARG A 90 -2.32 -10.65 -4.67
C ARG A 90 -2.66 -11.80 -3.75
N GLU A 91 -2.63 -11.54 -2.47
CA GLU A 91 -3.04 -12.53 -1.48
C GLU A 91 -4.56 -12.43 -1.28
N ARG A 92 -5.24 -13.53 -1.56
CA ARG A 92 -6.69 -13.63 -1.33
C ARG A 92 -6.90 -14.18 0.07
N VAL A 93 -7.02 -13.29 1.05
CA VAL A 93 -7.20 -13.69 2.45
C VAL A 93 -8.62 -14.27 2.61
N PRO A 94 -8.79 -15.57 2.90
CA PRO A 94 -10.10 -16.15 3.13
C PRO A 94 -10.69 -15.50 4.37
N ASN A 95 -11.94 -15.06 4.29
CA ASN A 95 -12.61 -14.43 5.41
C ASN A 95 -13.25 -15.51 6.30
N PRO A 96 -12.78 -15.76 7.54
CA PRO A 96 -13.24 -16.90 8.34
C PRO A 96 -14.53 -16.63 9.12
N TYR A 97 -15.32 -15.60 8.78
CA TYR A 97 -16.52 -15.29 9.56
C TYR A 97 -17.55 -16.43 9.48
N PRO A 98 -18.07 -16.89 10.64
CA PRO A 98 -19.15 -17.87 10.67
C PRO A 98 -20.41 -17.23 10.10
N ASN A 99 -20.99 -17.86 9.09
CA ASN A 99 -22.29 -17.46 8.53
C ASN A 99 -23.36 -18.49 8.88
N TYR A 100 -24.57 -18.00 9.13
CA TYR A 100 -25.74 -18.85 9.25
C TYR A 100 -26.33 -19.07 7.86
N LEU A 101 -26.45 -20.33 7.44
CA LEU A 101 -27.22 -20.68 6.25
C LEU A 101 -28.64 -21.05 6.71
N THR A 102 -29.62 -20.27 6.27
CA THR A 102 -31.03 -20.62 6.44
C THR A 102 -31.47 -21.43 5.23
N SER A 103 -31.59 -22.74 5.40
CA SER A 103 -32.16 -23.63 4.38
C SER A 103 -33.57 -24.06 4.78
N HIS A 104 -34.37 -24.51 3.82
CA HIS A 104 -35.69 -25.07 4.10
C HIS A 104 -35.68 -26.55 3.75
N ASP A 105 -36.00 -27.39 4.74
CA ASP A 105 -36.24 -28.81 4.52
C ASP A 105 -37.71 -28.98 4.09
N MET A 106 -37.93 -29.60 2.94
CA MET A 106 -39.27 -29.85 2.40
C MET A 106 -39.65 -31.30 2.70
N VAL A 107 -40.62 -31.51 3.59
CA VAL A 107 -41.11 -32.86 3.92
C VAL A 107 -42.49 -33.04 3.32
N THR A 108 -42.66 -34.11 2.54
CA THR A 108 -43.93 -34.47 1.91
C THR A 108 -44.64 -35.52 2.75
N TYR A 109 -45.87 -35.22 3.15
CA TYR A 109 -46.73 -36.14 3.88
C TYR A 109 -47.90 -36.54 3.00
N CYS A 110 -48.08 -37.84 2.83
CA CYS A 110 -49.19 -38.41 2.08
C CYS A 110 -50.11 -39.16 3.02
N SER A 111 -51.41 -38.87 2.91
CA SER A 111 -52.48 -39.55 3.62
C SER A 111 -53.50 -40.08 2.62
N ALA A 112 -54.46 -40.89 3.09
CA ALA A 112 -55.55 -41.37 2.25
C ALA A 112 -56.37 -40.24 1.60
N ALA A 113 -56.36 -39.03 2.18
CA ALA A 113 -57.06 -37.86 1.67
C ALA A 113 -56.23 -37.00 0.69
N GLY A 114 -54.95 -37.33 0.48
CA GLY A 114 -54.04 -36.59 -0.42
C GLY A 114 -52.67 -36.33 0.19
N CYS A 115 -51.78 -35.76 -0.63
CA CYS A 115 -50.42 -35.39 -0.26
C CYS A 115 -50.27 -33.88 -0.10
N PHE A 116 -49.53 -33.46 0.92
CA PHE A 116 -49.18 -32.07 1.15
C PHE A 116 -47.70 -31.95 1.53
N VAL A 117 -47.09 -30.83 1.12
CA VAL A 117 -45.68 -30.52 1.39
C VAL A 117 -45.61 -29.49 2.50
N ARG A 118 -44.76 -29.72 3.50
CA ARG A 118 -44.50 -28.78 4.58
C ARG A 118 -43.04 -28.36 4.58
N SER A 119 -42.82 -27.05 4.59
CA SER A 119 -41.50 -26.44 4.67
C SER A 119 -41.13 -26.20 6.13
N TYR A 120 -39.97 -26.67 6.55
CA TYR A 120 -39.40 -26.40 7.88
C TYR A 120 -38.10 -25.61 7.74
N PRO A 121 -37.97 -24.44 8.39
CA PRO A 121 -36.73 -23.70 8.38
C PRO A 121 -35.69 -24.47 9.20
N ARG A 122 -34.55 -24.76 8.59
CA ARG A 122 -33.37 -25.33 9.24
C ARG A 122 -32.28 -24.27 9.25
N THR A 123 -31.86 -23.87 10.44
CA THR A 123 -30.63 -23.12 10.62
C THR A 123 -29.48 -24.11 10.72
N ALA A 124 -28.62 -24.14 9.71
CA ALA A 124 -27.40 -24.93 9.75
C ALA A 124 -26.21 -24.02 10.06
N PHE A 125 -25.38 -24.43 11.02
CA PHE A 125 -24.07 -23.83 11.22
C PHE A 125 -23.14 -24.41 10.16
N SER A 126 -22.90 -23.64 9.10
CA SER A 126 -21.96 -24.02 8.04
C SER A 126 -20.68 -23.20 8.19
N ALA A 127 -19.54 -23.87 8.36
CA ALA A 127 -18.24 -23.26 8.09
C ALA A 127 -18.04 -23.24 6.57
N GLY A 128 -18.69 -22.29 5.89
CA GLY A 128 -18.57 -22.12 4.45
C GLY A 128 -17.27 -21.40 4.08
N ILE A 129 -16.62 -21.81 2.99
CA ILE A 129 -15.55 -21.03 2.37
C ILE A 129 -16.21 -19.93 1.55
N HIS A 130 -16.20 -18.69 2.05
CA HIS A 130 -16.68 -17.55 1.29
C HIS A 130 -15.67 -17.16 0.22
N LEU A 131 -16.07 -17.20 -1.07
CA LEU A 131 -15.26 -16.70 -2.19
C LEU A 131 -15.19 -15.15 -2.26
N GLY A 132 -15.64 -14.48 -1.20
CA GLY A 132 -15.56 -13.03 -1.00
C GLY A 132 -14.53 -12.66 0.07
N GLY A 133 -13.25 -12.92 -0.21
CA GLY A 133 -12.13 -12.46 0.62
C GLY A 133 -11.75 -11.01 0.29
N ARG A 134 -11.13 -10.31 1.25
CA ARG A 134 -10.38 -9.09 0.94
C ARG A 134 -9.17 -9.48 0.09
N VAL A 135 -8.98 -8.80 -1.03
CA VAL A 135 -7.74 -8.93 -1.81
C VAL A 135 -6.79 -7.91 -1.23
N ASP A 136 -5.85 -8.37 -0.41
CA ASP A 136 -4.70 -7.55 -0.07
C ASP A 136 -3.72 -7.69 -1.23
N SER A 137 -3.37 -6.56 -1.84
CA SER A 137 -2.38 -6.52 -2.90
C SER A 137 -1.17 -5.75 -2.42
N ASP A 138 0.00 -6.35 -2.59
CA ASP A 138 1.27 -5.69 -2.35
C ASP A 138 1.90 -5.40 -3.71
N ILE A 139 2.37 -4.16 -3.88
CA ILE A 139 3.07 -3.73 -5.08
C ILE A 139 4.51 -3.44 -4.70
N GLU A 140 5.43 -4.02 -5.45
CA GLU A 140 6.84 -3.72 -5.37
C GLU A 140 7.34 -3.25 -6.73
N VAL A 141 7.89 -2.05 -6.79
CA VAL A 141 8.54 -1.51 -7.98
C VAL A 141 10.04 -1.59 -7.77
N VAL A 142 10.76 -2.14 -8.74
CA VAL A 142 12.22 -2.23 -8.71
C VAL A 142 12.77 -1.50 -9.93
N LEU A 143 13.70 -0.58 -9.70
CA LEU A 143 14.40 0.21 -10.71
C LEU A 143 15.89 -0.08 -10.60
N GLU A 144 16.55 -0.33 -11.72
CA GLU A 144 18.00 -0.24 -11.80
C GLU A 144 18.35 1.03 -12.55
N ILE A 145 19.11 1.89 -11.89
CA ILE A 145 19.48 3.19 -12.39
C ILE A 145 20.98 3.27 -12.60
N LYS A 146 21.38 4.01 -13.62
CA LYS A 146 22.75 4.44 -13.86
C LYS A 146 22.82 5.96 -13.73
N MET A 147 23.76 6.46 -12.95
CA MET A 147 23.90 7.87 -12.65
C MET A 147 25.06 8.48 -13.43
N GLY A 148 25.00 9.78 -13.66
CA GLY A 148 26.07 10.54 -14.28
C GLY A 148 25.96 12.04 -14.02
N ALA A 149 27.05 12.74 -14.31
CA ALA A 149 27.17 14.19 -14.17
C ALA A 149 27.36 14.83 -15.55
N GLY A 150 26.96 16.10 -15.68
CA GLY A 150 27.10 16.89 -16.90
C GLY A 150 25.94 16.66 -17.90
N PRO A 151 26.22 16.63 -19.22
CA PRO A 151 25.17 16.61 -20.23
C PRO A 151 24.34 15.33 -20.10
N ILE A 152 23.03 15.51 -19.96
CA ILE A 152 22.08 14.40 -19.89
C ILE A 152 22.07 13.64 -21.24
N PRO A 153 22.09 12.30 -21.23
CA PRO A 153 21.95 11.53 -22.46
C PRO A 153 20.57 11.76 -23.10
N ASP A 154 20.54 11.95 -24.42
CA ASP A 154 19.30 12.12 -25.18
C ASP A 154 18.58 10.77 -25.35
N THR A 155 17.89 10.35 -24.30
CA THR A 155 17.14 9.09 -24.24
C THR A 155 15.86 9.30 -23.42
N ASP A 156 14.78 8.62 -23.81
CA ASP A 156 13.47 8.74 -23.14
C ASP A 156 13.46 8.28 -21.66
N TYR A 157 14.53 7.62 -21.22
CA TYR A 157 14.69 7.08 -19.86
C TYR A 157 15.75 7.81 -19.03
N SER A 158 16.27 8.93 -19.52
CA SER A 158 17.14 9.82 -18.74
C SER A 158 16.33 10.93 -18.09
N PHE A 159 16.59 11.16 -16.80
CA PHE A 159 15.87 12.14 -16.00
C PHE A 159 16.85 13.02 -15.23
N ASN A 160 16.56 14.32 -15.17
CA ASN A 160 17.24 15.23 -14.26
C ASN A 160 16.76 14.97 -12.82
N ALA A 161 17.70 14.73 -11.90
CA ALA A 161 17.35 14.32 -10.55
C ALA A 161 16.64 15.44 -9.76
N GLU A 162 17.07 16.69 -9.90
CA GLU A 162 16.47 17.83 -9.22
C GLU A 162 15.03 18.07 -9.69
N GLU A 163 14.78 17.96 -11.00
CA GLU A 163 13.44 18.12 -11.57
C GLU A 163 12.49 17.02 -11.08
N VAL A 164 12.94 15.77 -11.05
CA VAL A 164 12.13 14.65 -10.54
C VAL A 164 11.78 14.84 -9.07
N VAL A 165 12.76 15.21 -8.23
CA VAL A 165 12.52 15.48 -6.80
C VAL A 165 11.50 16.62 -6.64
N LYS A 166 11.64 17.70 -7.40
CA LYS A 166 10.71 18.84 -7.33
C LYS A 166 9.28 18.46 -7.71
N ASN A 167 9.11 17.62 -8.73
CA ASN A 167 7.81 17.27 -9.28
C ASN A 167 7.11 16.14 -8.51
N LEU A 168 7.87 15.17 -7.99
CA LEU A 168 7.34 13.98 -7.33
C LEU A 168 7.34 14.04 -5.80
N ARG A 169 7.97 15.05 -5.20
CA ARG A 169 7.85 15.25 -3.75
C ARG A 169 6.38 15.38 -3.37
N PRO A 170 5.90 14.58 -2.39
CA PRO A 170 4.53 14.70 -1.92
C PRO A 170 4.34 16.12 -1.38
N LYS A 171 3.39 16.85 -1.96
CA LYS A 171 2.96 18.13 -1.41
C LYS A 171 2.20 17.79 -0.14
N THR A 172 2.75 18.10 1.01
CA THR A 172 1.97 18.14 2.24
C THR A 172 0.90 19.20 2.03
N GLU A 173 -0.34 18.78 1.78
CA GLU A 173 -1.50 19.62 1.96
C GLU A 173 -1.62 19.86 3.47
N GLU A 174 -0.93 20.90 3.95
CA GLU A 174 -1.27 21.53 5.22
C GLU A 174 -2.61 22.25 5.02
N GLU A 175 -3.72 21.56 5.32
CA GLU A 175 -5.03 22.18 5.59
C GLU A 175 -5.18 22.50 7.09
#